data_AF-A0A0F9E2X3-F1
#
_entry.id   AF-A0A0F9E2X3-F1
#
_cell.length_a   1.000
_cell.length_b   1.000
_cell.length_c   1.000
_cell.angle_alpha   90.00
_cell.angle_beta   90.00
_cell.angle_gamma   90.00
#
_symmetry.space_group_name_H-M   'P 1'
#
loop_
_entity.id
_entity.type
_entity.pdbx_description
1 polymer ?
#
loop_
_entity_poly.entity_id
_entity_poly.type
_entity_poly.pdbx_seq_one_letter_code
_entity_poly.pdbx_strand_id
1 'polypeptide(L)' 'MSNIEIKQIILEFLKRSYPKDFSVQEVANETKFHRNTVSVYLKVMVAEKKVLITRKIGKANLYSFLKL' A
#
# COMPACT_ATOMS: atom_id res chain seq x y z
N MET A 1 -0.89 -18.12 4.54
CA MET A 1 -0.22 -17.15 3.66
C MET A 1 1.12 -16.80 4.24
N SER A 2 2.17 -16.85 3.44
CA SER A 2 3.50 -16.40 3.86
C SER A 2 3.57 -14.87 3.85
N ASN A 3 4.50 -14.30 4.62
CA ASN A 3 4.71 -12.84 4.68
C ASN A 3 5.09 -12.23 3.31
N ILE A 4 5.59 -13.03 2.37
CA ILE A 4 5.96 -12.60 1.01
C ILE A 4 4.70 -12.44 0.13
N GLU A 5 3.74 -13.35 0.26
CA GLU A 5 2.49 -13.33 -0.52
C GLU A 5 1.65 -12.08 -0.23
N ILE A 6 1.50 -11.72 1.05
CA ILE A 6 0.71 -10.54 1.46
C ILE A 6 1.28 -9.26 0.81
N LYS A 7 2.60 -9.11 0.86
CA LYS A 7 3.30 -7.96 0.28
C LYS A 7 3.10 -7.88 -1.22
N GLN A 8 3.21 -9.01 -1.94
CA GLN A 8 3.00 -9.07 -3.38
C GLN A 8 1.58 -8.68 -3.75
N ILE A 9 0.57 -9.20 -3.04
CA ILE A 9 -0.84 -8.86 -3.30
C ILE A 9 -1.10 -7.35 -3.12
N ILE A 10 -0.59 -6.75 -2.04
CA ILE A 10 -0.74 -5.30 -1.81
C ILE A 10 -0.04 -4.50 -2.93
N LEU A 11 1.17 -4.91 -3.33
CA LEU A 11 1.92 -4.22 -4.39
C LEU A 11 1.20 -4.32 -5.75
N GLU A 12 0.69 -5.51 -6.09
CA GLU A 12 -0.07 -5.71 -7.32
C GLU A 12 -1.33 -4.86 -7.37
N PHE A 13 -2.06 -4.77 -6.25
CA PHE A 13 -3.22 -3.90 -6.14
C PHE A 13 -2.87 -2.44 -6.44
N LEU A 14 -1.81 -1.90 -5.81
CA LEU A 14 -1.38 -0.52 -6.04
C LEU A 14 -0.89 -0.31 -7.48
N LYS A 15 -0.18 -1.29 -8.05
CA LYS A 15 0.30 -1.23 -9.43
C LYS A 15 -0.85 -1.21 -10.44
N ARG A 16 -1.86 -2.05 -10.27
CA ARG A 16 -3.05 -2.10 -11.14
C ARG A 16 -3.91 -0.84 -11.03
N SER A 17 -3.87 -0.20 -9.87
CA SER A 17 -4.67 0.99 -9.58
C SER A 17 -3.96 2.30 -9.89
N TYR A 18 -2.68 2.27 -10.30
CA TYR A 18 -1.93 3.46 -10.70
C TYR A 18 -2.66 4.18 -11.86
N PRO A 19 -2.81 5.53 -11.84
CA PRO A 19 -2.12 6.50 -10.99
C PRO A 19 -2.84 6.86 -9.67
N LYS A 20 -3.87 6.11 -9.26
CA LYS A 20 -4.61 6.42 -8.03
C LYS A 20 -3.79 6.13 -6.78
N ASP A 21 -4.06 6.90 -5.72
CA ASP A 21 -3.52 6.70 -4.39
C ASP A 21 -4.60 6.22 -3.41
N PHE A 22 -4.17 5.52 -2.36
CA PHE A 22 -5.06 4.88 -1.39
C PHE A 22 -4.54 5.02 0.03
N SER A 23 -5.46 5.18 0.97
CA SER A 23 -5.18 5.10 2.40
C SER A 23 -4.97 3.65 2.82
N VAL A 24 -4.37 3.45 4.00
CA VAL A 24 -4.22 2.12 4.60
C VAL A 24 -5.56 1.40 4.72
N GLN A 25 -6.65 2.12 5.02
CA GLN A 25 -7.98 1.51 5.17
C GLN A 25 -8.54 1.06 3.82
N GLU A 26 -8.40 1.85 2.77
CA GLU A 26 -8.86 1.47 1.43
C GLU A 26 -8.09 0.25 0.92
N VAL A 27 -6.76 0.23 1.07
CA VAL A 27 -5.95 -0.94 0.71
C VAL A 27 -6.39 -2.18 1.51
N ALA A 28 -6.66 -2.03 2.81
CA ALA A 28 -7.16 -3.13 3.65
C ALA A 28 -8.52 -3.67 3.19
N ASN A 29 -9.44 -2.79 2.81
CA ASN A 29 -10.76 -3.18 2.30
C ASN A 29 -10.63 -3.96 0.99
N GLU A 30 -9.81 -3.47 0.05
CA GLU A 30 -9.65 -4.09 -1.28
C GLU A 30 -8.87 -5.41 -1.22
N THR A 31 -7.82 -5.47 -0.40
CA THR A 31 -6.97 -6.68 -0.28
C THR A 31 -7.47 -7.69 0.75
N LYS A 32 -8.54 -7.34 1.49
CA LYS A 32 -9.11 -8.13 2.60
C LYS A 32 -8.10 -8.48 3.70
N PHE A 33 -7.04 -7.70 3.84
CA PHE A 33 -6.06 -7.82 4.91
C PHE A 33 -6.36 -6.87 6.06
N HIS A 34 -5.96 -7.25 7.27
CA HIS A 34 -6.13 -6.38 8.42
C HIS A 34 -5.33 -5.08 8.26
N ARG A 35 -5.91 -3.95 8.69
CA ARG A 35 -5.33 -2.61 8.55
C ARG A 35 -3.90 -2.52 9.09
N ASN A 36 -3.61 -3.17 10.22
CA ASN A 36 -2.27 -3.16 10.82
C ASN A 36 -1.25 -3.87 9.92
N THR A 37 -1.62 -5.00 9.34
CA THR A 37 -0.78 -5.75 8.40
C THR A 37 -0.44 -4.89 7.19
N VAL A 38 -1.46 -4.29 6.58
CA VAL A 38 -1.30 -3.39 5.44
C VAL A 38 -0.40 -2.19 5.79
N SER A 39 -0.60 -1.57 6.96
CA SER A 39 0.21 -0.45 7.45
C SER A 39 1.70 -0.81 7.53
N VAL A 40 2.03 -1.98 8.08
CA VAL A 40 3.41 -2.46 8.19
C VAL A 40 4.01 -2.67 6.80
N TYR A 41 3.31 -3.37 5.90
CA TYR A 41 3.84 -3.65 4.57
C TYR A 41 3.99 -2.41 3.69
N LEU A 42 3.06 -1.46 3.77
CA LEU A 42 3.19 -0.19 3.06
C LEU A 42 4.44 0.57 3.50
N LYS A 43 4.73 0.64 4.81
CA LYS A 43 5.96 1.26 5.32
C LYS A 43 7.21 0.55 4.82
N VAL A 44 7.23 -0.78 4.84
CA VAL A 44 8.34 -1.58 4.31
C VAL A 44 8.54 -1.30 2.81
N MET A 45 7.46 -1.27 2.02
CA MET A 45 7.55 -1.01 0.58
C MET A 45 7.96 0.43 0.23
N VAL A 46 7.66 1.39 1.11
CA VAL A 46 8.20 2.75 1.01
C VAL A 46 9.71 2.76 1.27
N ALA A 47 10.19 2.06 2.31
CA ALA A 47 11.62 1.92 2.57
C ALA A 47 12.37 1.23 1.42
N GLU A 48 11.72 0.27 0.77
CA GLU A 48 12.24 -0.43 -0.42
C GLU A 48 12.07 0.33 -1.75
N LYS A 49 11.52 1.55 -1.74
CA LYS A 49 11.26 2.36 -2.95
C LYS A 49 10.39 1.65 -4.00
N LYS A 50 9.38 0.90 -3.57
CA LYS A 50 8.38 0.27 -4.48
C LYS A 50 7.03 1.01 -4.47
N VAL A 51 6.75 1.70 -3.38
CA VAL A 51 5.55 2.49 -3.12
C VAL A 51 6.01 3.83 -2.59
N LEU A 52 5.25 4.90 -2.84
CA LEU A 52 5.52 6.22 -2.27
C LEU A 52 4.29 6.75 -1.53
N ILE A 53 4.55 7.61 -0.55
CA ILE A 53 3.50 8.41 0.09
C ILE A 53 3.27 9.63 -0.81
N THR A 54 2.09 9.73 -1.43
CA THR A 54 1.78 10.80 -2.39
C THR A 54 1.40 12.08 -1.67
N ARG A 55 0.51 11.98 -0.69
CA ARG A 55 -0.03 13.12 0.06
C ARG A 55 -0.57 12.69 1.42
N LYS A 56 -0.80 13.68 2.29
CA LYS A 56 -1.42 13.51 3.60
C LYS A 56 -2.75 14.26 3.62
N ILE A 57 -3.83 13.57 4.00
CA ILE A 57 -5.17 14.15 4.18
C ILE A 57 -5.54 14.02 5.64
N GLY A 58 -5.60 15.14 6.36
CA GLY A 58 -5.76 15.16 7.81
C GLY A 58 -4.64 14.37 8.50
N LYS A 59 -4.99 13.26 9.15
CA LYS A 59 -4.03 12.34 9.81
C LYS A 59 -3.65 11.12 8.96
N ALA A 60 -4.25 10.93 7.78
CA ALA A 60 -4.04 9.76 6.93
C ALA A 60 -3.02 10.04 5.83
N ASN A 61 -2.09 9.11 5.62
CA ASN A 61 -1.20 9.10 4.46
C ASN A 61 -1.86 8.31 3.33
N LEU A 62 -1.73 8.81 2.10
CA LEU A 62 -2.09 8.10 0.89
C LEU A 62 -0.84 7.53 0.21
N TYR A 63 -0.99 6.33 -0.34
CA TYR A 63 0.07 5.52 -0.92
C TYR A 63 -0.26 5.21 -2.37
N SER A 64 0.73 5.31 -3.26
CA SER A 64 0.61 4.88 -4.65
C SER A 64 1.85 4.12 -5.11
N PHE A 65 1.73 3.37 -6.19
CA PHE A 65 2.84 2.66 -6.80
C PHE A 65 3.90 3.65 -7.29
N LEU A 66 5.18 3.36 -7.02
CA LEU A 66 6.28 4.14 -7.57
C LEU A 66 6.54 3.69 -9.01
N LYS A 67 6.07 4.49 -9.97
CA LYS A 67 6.44 4.35 -11.38
C LYS A 67 7.85 4.92 -11.55
N LEU A 68 8.83 4.02 -11.66
CA LEU A 68 10.18 4.33 -12.15
C LEU A 68 10.12 4.76 -13.61
#